data_AF-A0A965HG78-F1
#
_entry.id   AF-A0A965HG78-F1
#
_cell.length_a   1.000
_cell.length_b   1.000
_cell.length_c   1.000
_cell.angle_alpha   90.00
_cell.angle_beta   90.00
_cell.angle_gamma   90.00
#
_symmetry.space_group_name_H-M   'P 1'
#
loop_
_entity.id
_entity.type
_entity.pdbx_description
1 polymer ?
#
loop_
_entity_poly.entity_id
_entity_poly.type
_entity_poly.pdbx_seq_one_letter_code
_entity_poly.pdbx_strand_id
1 'polypeptide(L)'
;SEFWHWALARARERNPNTFFYAECYEGDVRLEVPDANPDLAPFHSNPVSLIEAGFDAVYGHDAYKRLMEIYENKATANDLDAAARPGFVGDNSVRYAENHDEIRVASPKHWGGHGAKVGRPISAILFGLSRGPIMVYYGQEVGEPADCGTAGFELDKGRTTFFDFWSVPELQKWINGGKYDGGGLSPEQKDLRSFYGQLIRSLRHPALAQGNFYPLNPANRENPNYGRIDRKESGHWLYSFLRHDPVAKKSVLVVANLHPKDTITKAALKLSGEVASAITPSPDTIISGTDLLSKDTPSSISCPAKDLTSSGFLLPDLPPLSAAYFDLK
;
A
#
# COMPACT_ATOMS: atom_id res chain seq x y z
N SER A 1 21.44 -15.79 12.63
CA SER A 1 20.42 -16.55 11.87
C SER A 1 20.18 -17.94 12.43
N GLU A 2 21.20 -18.66 12.91
CA GLU A 2 21.10 -20.06 13.40
C GLU A 2 20.01 -20.30 14.46
N PHE A 3 19.90 -19.42 15.46
CA PHE A 3 18.86 -19.51 16.48
C PHE A 3 17.45 -19.53 15.86
N TRP A 4 17.17 -18.59 14.94
CA TRP A 4 15.86 -18.49 14.29
C TRP A 4 15.57 -19.73 13.45
N HIS A 5 16.55 -20.22 12.70
CA HIS A 5 16.40 -21.44 11.92
C HIS A 5 16.02 -22.64 12.80
N TRP A 6 16.70 -22.83 13.93
CA TRP A 6 16.36 -23.87 14.89
C TRP A 6 14.96 -23.66 15.52
N ALA A 7 14.66 -22.45 16.00
CA ALA A 7 13.43 -22.16 16.73
C ALA A 7 12.17 -22.31 15.85
N LEU A 8 12.21 -21.77 14.63
CA LEU A 8 11.09 -21.85 13.69
C LEU A 8 10.86 -23.28 13.22
N ALA A 9 11.93 -24.05 12.97
CA ALA A 9 11.82 -25.47 12.64
C ALA A 9 11.14 -26.27 13.76
N ARG A 10 11.56 -26.08 15.03
CA ARG A 10 10.95 -26.73 16.20
C ARG A 10 9.47 -26.34 16.38
N ALA A 11 9.11 -25.10 16.08
CA ALA A 11 7.71 -24.67 16.15
C ALA A 11 6.86 -25.35 15.06
N ARG A 12 7.38 -25.47 13.83
CA ARG A 12 6.68 -26.14 12.72
C ARG A 12 6.59 -27.66 12.88
N GLU A 13 7.46 -28.29 13.65
CA GLU A 13 7.27 -29.69 14.08
C GLU A 13 6.00 -29.87 14.92
N ARG A 14 5.61 -28.86 15.71
CA ARG A 14 4.38 -28.90 16.53
C ARG A 14 3.15 -28.54 15.71
N ASN A 15 3.29 -27.58 14.79
CA ASN A 15 2.23 -27.21 13.86
C ASN A 15 2.84 -26.75 12.52
N PRO A 16 2.75 -27.55 11.44
CA PRO A 16 3.38 -27.21 10.16
C PRO A 16 2.77 -25.98 9.48
N ASN A 17 1.56 -25.57 9.89
CA ASN A 17 0.85 -24.43 9.32
C ASN A 17 1.10 -23.12 10.08
N THR A 18 2.03 -23.08 11.03
CA THR A 18 2.35 -21.82 11.73
C THR A 18 3.03 -20.83 10.81
N PHE A 19 2.45 -19.64 10.71
CA PHE A 19 2.97 -18.51 9.98
C PHE A 19 3.78 -17.60 10.92
N PHE A 20 5.00 -17.29 10.53
CA PHE A 20 5.90 -16.40 11.26
C PHE A 20 6.24 -15.20 10.40
N TYR A 21 6.08 -14.00 10.94
CA TYR A 21 6.66 -12.80 10.36
C TYR A 21 7.54 -12.07 11.36
N ALA A 22 8.60 -11.43 10.85
CA ALA A 22 9.52 -10.67 11.67
C ALA A 22 9.30 -9.17 11.50
N GLU A 23 9.25 -8.47 12.62
CA GLU A 23 9.45 -7.03 12.68
C GLU A 23 10.94 -6.73 12.45
N CYS A 24 11.27 -6.36 11.22
CA CYS A 24 12.64 -6.09 10.79
C CYS A 24 12.68 -4.75 10.06
N TYR A 25 13.16 -3.73 10.75
CA TYR A 25 13.39 -2.41 10.18
C TYR A 25 14.82 -2.33 9.63
N GLU A 26 14.99 -2.72 8.37
CA GLU A 26 16.31 -2.69 7.74
C GLU A 26 16.88 -1.27 7.72
N GLY A 27 18.09 -1.10 8.26
CA GLY A 27 18.79 0.18 8.27
C GLY A 27 18.17 1.24 9.20
N ASP A 28 17.27 0.88 10.11
CA ASP A 28 16.78 1.81 11.13
C ASP A 28 17.77 1.93 12.29
N VAL A 29 18.61 2.96 12.21
CA VAL A 29 19.61 3.33 13.22
C VAL A 29 19.04 3.58 14.61
N ARG A 30 17.72 3.79 14.75
CA ARG A 30 17.08 3.96 16.08
C ARG A 30 17.03 2.66 16.87
N LEU A 31 17.08 1.52 16.18
CA LEU A 31 17.13 0.18 16.77
C LEU A 31 18.57 -0.34 16.88
N GLU A 32 19.56 0.41 16.41
CA GLU A 32 20.95 0.11 16.71
C GLU A 32 21.16 0.34 18.21
N VAL A 33 21.45 -0.75 18.93
CA VAL A 33 21.73 -0.70 20.36
C VAL A 33 22.97 0.20 20.53
N PRO A 34 22.91 1.32 21.29
CA PRO A 34 24.03 2.25 21.41
C PRO A 34 25.30 1.60 21.97
N ASP A 35 25.14 0.52 22.74
CA ASP A 35 26.22 -0.33 23.29
C ASP A 35 26.38 -1.65 22.51
N ALA A 36 25.85 -1.75 21.29
CA ALA A 36 26.10 -2.90 20.42
C ALA A 36 27.61 -3.05 20.24
N ASN A 37 28.10 -4.27 20.43
CA ASN A 37 29.49 -4.60 20.10
C ASN A 37 29.77 -4.11 18.66
N PRO A 38 30.75 -3.21 18.44
CA PRO A 38 31.06 -2.70 17.09
C PRO A 38 31.47 -3.81 16.12
N ASP A 39 31.93 -4.97 16.61
CA ASP A 39 32.17 -6.17 15.79
C ASP A 39 30.87 -6.77 15.24
N LEU A 40 29.71 -6.44 15.83
CA LEU A 40 28.38 -6.85 15.39
C LEU A 40 27.71 -5.84 14.47
N ALA A 41 28.26 -4.62 14.33
CA ALA A 41 27.74 -3.59 13.40
C ALA A 41 27.65 -4.06 11.93
N PRO A 42 28.50 -4.96 11.40
CA PRO A 42 28.30 -5.51 10.05
C PRO A 42 27.08 -6.43 9.91
N PHE A 43 26.53 -6.92 11.03
CA PHE A 43 25.42 -7.87 11.07
C PHE A 43 24.08 -7.15 11.25
N HIS A 44 23.80 -6.18 10.39
CA HIS A 44 22.49 -5.55 10.34
C HIS A 44 21.39 -6.57 10.01
N SER A 45 20.20 -6.35 10.57
CA SER A 45 19.00 -7.11 10.27
C SER A 45 18.72 -7.06 8.76
N ASN A 46 18.96 -8.17 8.07
CA ASN A 46 18.69 -8.33 6.64
C ASN A 46 17.39 -9.12 6.44
N PRO A 47 16.36 -8.54 5.79
CA PRO A 47 15.12 -9.23 5.41
C PRO A 47 15.35 -10.59 4.76
N VAL A 48 16.32 -10.70 3.85
CA VAL A 48 16.63 -11.95 3.13
C VAL A 48 17.07 -13.03 4.11
N SER A 49 18.01 -12.72 5.00
CA SER A 49 18.54 -13.69 5.97
C SER A 49 17.50 -14.18 6.97
N LEU A 50 16.49 -13.37 7.29
CA LEU A 50 15.36 -13.80 8.13
C LEU A 50 14.41 -14.72 7.36
N ILE A 51 14.09 -14.39 6.11
CA ILE A 51 13.26 -15.27 5.28
C ILE A 51 13.97 -16.62 5.07
N GLU A 52 15.27 -16.62 4.78
CA GLU A 52 16.11 -17.83 4.67
C GLU A 52 16.20 -18.61 6.00
N ALA A 53 16.18 -17.92 7.14
CA ALA A 53 16.08 -18.56 8.45
C ALA A 53 14.71 -19.20 8.69
N GLY A 54 13.72 -18.97 7.82
CA GLY A 54 12.43 -19.64 7.82
C GLY A 54 11.27 -18.75 8.25
N PHE A 55 11.43 -17.42 8.33
CA PHE A 55 10.28 -16.53 8.45
C PHE A 55 9.47 -16.52 7.14
N ASP A 56 8.14 -16.56 7.24
CA ASP A 56 7.27 -16.48 6.07
C ASP A 56 7.16 -15.05 5.53
N ALA A 57 7.32 -14.04 6.40
CA ALA A 57 7.36 -12.65 5.99
C ALA A 57 8.19 -11.74 6.90
N VAL A 58 8.48 -10.54 6.42
CA VAL A 58 9.25 -9.50 7.13
C VAL A 58 8.63 -8.13 6.85
N TYR A 59 8.81 -7.15 7.73
CA TYR A 59 8.23 -5.82 7.51
C TYR A 59 8.69 -5.17 6.19
N GLY A 60 7.74 -4.71 5.38
CA GLY A 60 7.98 -3.97 4.15
C GLY A 60 8.05 -2.46 4.35
N HIS A 61 8.92 -1.99 5.25
CA HIS A 61 8.96 -0.59 5.72
C HIS A 61 9.28 0.44 4.62
N ASP A 62 10.12 0.08 3.64
CA ASP A 62 10.63 1.02 2.64
C ASP A 62 9.53 1.72 1.82
N ALA A 63 8.53 0.96 1.36
CA ALA A 63 7.43 1.51 0.57
C ALA A 63 6.57 2.47 1.42
N TYR A 64 6.34 2.13 2.69
CA TYR A 64 5.66 3.01 3.64
C TYR A 64 6.42 4.31 3.84
N LYS A 65 7.73 4.23 4.10
CA LYS A 65 8.59 5.40 4.29
C LYS A 65 8.64 6.28 3.04
N ARG A 66 8.78 5.66 1.86
CA ARG A 66 8.78 6.37 0.57
C ARG A 66 7.47 7.12 0.33
N LEU A 67 6.34 6.55 0.72
CA LEU A 67 5.05 7.24 0.64
C LEU A 67 4.98 8.45 1.59
N MET A 68 5.51 8.35 2.81
CA MET A 68 5.63 9.52 3.71
C MET A 68 6.51 10.61 3.09
N GLU A 69 7.67 10.23 2.54
CA GLU A 69 8.63 11.15 1.92
C GLU A 69 8.01 11.99 0.78
N ILE A 70 6.98 11.49 0.09
CA ILE A 70 6.23 12.26 -0.92
C ILE A 70 5.53 13.47 -0.29
N TYR A 71 4.85 13.28 0.85
CA TYR A 71 4.17 14.37 1.56
C TYR A 71 5.14 15.30 2.29
N GLU A 72 6.38 14.88 2.48
CA GLU A 72 7.48 15.71 2.99
C GLU A 72 8.25 16.45 1.87
N ASN A 73 7.83 16.31 0.61
CA ASN A 73 8.51 16.83 -0.59
C ASN A 73 9.96 16.31 -0.75
N LYS A 74 10.24 15.09 -0.28
CA LYS A 74 11.55 14.42 -0.40
C LYS A 74 11.57 13.33 -1.49
N ALA A 75 10.39 12.92 -1.96
CA ALA A 75 10.24 11.92 -3.00
C ALA A 75 9.03 12.22 -3.89
N THR A 76 8.88 11.44 -4.96
CA THR A 76 7.75 11.47 -5.88
C THR A 76 7.15 10.07 -6.03
N ALA A 77 5.97 9.94 -6.65
CA ALA A 77 5.41 8.62 -6.93
C ALA A 77 6.29 7.76 -7.86
N ASN A 78 7.15 8.37 -8.69
CA ASN A 78 8.11 7.64 -9.53
C ASN A 78 9.17 6.90 -8.73
N ASP A 79 9.39 7.28 -7.47
CA ASP A 79 10.42 6.68 -6.61
C ASP A 79 9.89 5.45 -5.85
N LEU A 80 8.62 5.09 -6.00
CA LEU A 80 7.98 3.97 -5.28
C LEU A 80 8.41 2.60 -5.79
N ASP A 81 8.70 2.44 -7.08
CA ASP A 81 9.05 1.13 -7.65
C ASP A 81 10.33 0.55 -7.03
N ALA A 82 11.31 1.40 -6.74
CA ALA A 82 12.53 0.99 -6.04
C ALA A 82 12.24 0.55 -4.59
N ALA A 83 11.34 1.25 -3.90
CA ALA A 83 10.94 0.95 -2.53
C ALA A 83 9.99 -0.26 -2.42
N ALA A 84 9.30 -0.62 -3.51
CA ALA A 84 8.42 -1.78 -3.56
C ALA A 84 9.17 -3.11 -3.43
N ARG A 85 10.48 -3.15 -3.76
CA ARG A 85 11.33 -4.36 -3.72
C ARG A 85 10.69 -5.57 -4.42
N PRO A 86 10.32 -5.47 -5.70
CA PRO A 86 9.60 -6.54 -6.39
C PRO A 86 10.38 -7.86 -6.39
N GLY A 87 9.65 -8.97 -6.48
CA GLY A 87 10.22 -10.33 -6.42
C GLY A 87 10.16 -10.93 -5.01
N PHE A 88 11.07 -11.86 -4.72
CA PHE A 88 11.04 -12.70 -3.51
C PHE A 88 10.86 -11.89 -2.22
N VAL A 89 11.72 -10.91 -1.96
CA VAL A 89 11.64 -10.09 -0.73
C VAL A 89 10.32 -9.32 -0.65
N GLY A 90 9.85 -8.73 -1.75
CA GLY A 90 8.59 -8.00 -1.79
C GLY A 90 7.37 -8.90 -1.57
N ASP A 91 7.39 -10.12 -2.12
CA ASP A 91 6.34 -11.13 -1.96
C ASP A 91 6.32 -11.73 -0.55
N ASN A 92 7.44 -11.68 0.16
CA ASN A 92 7.54 -11.99 1.59
C ASN A 92 7.50 -10.73 2.48
N SER A 93 7.09 -9.57 1.96
CA SER A 93 6.96 -8.35 2.76
C SER A 93 5.56 -8.20 3.35
N VAL A 94 5.48 -7.97 4.67
CA VAL A 94 4.27 -7.50 5.34
C VAL A 94 4.03 -6.05 4.93
N ARG A 95 2.91 -5.79 4.27
CA ARG A 95 2.54 -4.44 3.82
C ARG A 95 1.58 -3.80 4.82
N TYR A 96 1.94 -2.62 5.33
CA TYR A 96 1.16 -1.90 6.32
C TYR A 96 1.24 -0.40 6.07
N ALA A 97 0.11 0.30 6.27
CA ALA A 97 0.05 1.76 6.18
C ALA A 97 0.33 2.44 7.52
N GLU A 98 0.20 1.71 8.62
CA GLU A 98 0.52 2.12 9.99
C GLU A 98 0.59 0.86 10.86
N ASN A 99 1.27 0.96 11.99
CA ASN A 99 1.33 -0.05 13.03
C ASN A 99 1.52 0.66 14.38
N HIS A 100 1.86 -0.09 15.43
CA HIS A 100 2.05 0.47 16.77
C HIS A 100 3.26 1.39 16.94
N ASP A 101 4.32 1.15 16.17
CA ASP A 101 5.55 1.95 16.17
C ASP A 101 5.58 3.00 15.05
N GLU A 102 4.59 2.99 14.16
CA GLU A 102 4.46 3.94 13.07
C GLU A 102 3.43 5.03 13.33
N ILE A 103 3.53 6.08 12.53
CA ILE A 103 2.63 7.22 12.56
C ILE A 103 1.25 6.82 12.02
N ARG A 104 0.19 7.25 12.71
CA ARG A 104 -1.18 7.14 12.19
C ARG A 104 -1.30 7.87 10.85
N VAL A 105 -1.81 7.18 9.83
CA VAL A 105 -2.04 7.73 8.49
C VAL A 105 -3.02 8.90 8.49
N ALA A 106 -3.91 8.94 9.48
CA ALA A 106 -4.85 10.05 9.68
C ALA A 106 -4.29 11.19 10.55
N SER A 107 -3.04 11.10 11.02
CA SER A 107 -2.46 12.09 11.92
C SER A 107 -2.42 13.48 11.29
N PRO A 108 -2.88 14.54 11.98
CA PRO A 108 -2.83 15.91 11.47
C PRO A 108 -1.41 16.49 11.43
N LYS A 109 -0.45 15.85 12.10
CA LYS A 109 0.94 16.31 12.22
C LYS A 109 1.88 15.75 11.17
N HIS A 110 1.43 14.70 10.48
CA HIS A 110 2.19 13.97 9.48
C HIS A 110 1.35 13.83 8.23
N TRP A 111 1.87 13.19 7.18
CA TRP A 111 1.10 12.96 5.95
C TRP A 111 0.55 14.25 5.34
N GLY A 112 1.27 15.37 5.50
CA GLY A 112 0.83 16.71 5.10
C GLY A 112 -0.37 17.28 5.86
N GLY A 113 -0.84 16.61 6.92
CA GLY A 113 -2.00 17.00 7.71
C GLY A 113 -3.34 16.86 6.99
N HIS A 114 -3.41 15.96 6.00
CA HIS A 114 -4.61 15.79 5.16
C HIS A 114 -5.67 14.82 5.75
N GLY A 115 -5.41 14.30 6.96
CA GLY A 115 -6.33 13.46 7.71
C GLY A 115 -6.60 12.10 7.06
N ALA A 116 -7.70 11.47 7.48
CA ALA A 116 -8.00 10.07 7.16
C ALA A 116 -8.13 9.73 5.65
N LYS A 117 -8.31 10.74 4.79
CA LYS A 117 -8.40 10.54 3.33
C LYS A 117 -7.09 10.02 2.75
N VAL A 118 -5.93 10.38 3.34
CA VAL A 118 -4.61 9.87 2.89
C VAL A 118 -4.54 8.35 2.98
N GLY A 119 -5.20 7.75 3.96
CA GLY A 119 -5.23 6.30 4.12
C GLY A 119 -5.71 5.54 2.89
N ARG A 120 -6.52 6.15 2.01
CA ARG A 120 -7.07 5.49 0.81
C ARG A 120 -5.98 5.14 -0.21
N PRO A 121 -5.30 6.11 -0.86
CA PRO A 121 -4.28 5.79 -1.84
C PRO A 121 -3.09 5.08 -1.20
N ILE A 122 -2.71 5.42 0.03
CA ILE A 122 -1.59 4.78 0.72
C ILE A 122 -1.83 3.28 0.92
N SER A 123 -2.97 2.90 1.48
CA SER A 123 -3.29 1.48 1.69
C SER A 123 -3.54 0.76 0.37
N ALA A 124 -4.18 1.41 -0.60
CA ALA A 124 -4.40 0.82 -1.92
C ALA A 124 -3.09 0.54 -2.66
N ILE A 125 -2.09 1.40 -2.54
CA ILE A 125 -0.76 1.13 -3.09
C ILE A 125 -0.14 -0.04 -2.33
N LEU A 126 0.08 0.14 -1.02
CA LEU A 126 0.84 -0.80 -0.19
C LEU A 126 0.29 -2.22 -0.24
N PHE A 127 -1.02 -2.39 -0.10
CA PHE A 127 -1.64 -3.71 -0.08
C PHE A 127 -1.66 -4.38 -1.47
N GLY A 128 -1.56 -3.60 -2.54
CA GLY A 128 -1.51 -4.11 -3.91
C GLY A 128 -0.10 -4.42 -4.43
N LEU A 129 0.96 -3.97 -3.74
CA LEU A 129 2.35 -4.08 -4.25
C LEU A 129 2.83 -5.53 -4.44
N SER A 130 2.36 -6.47 -3.62
CA SER A 130 2.87 -7.84 -3.66
C SER A 130 1.81 -8.88 -3.29
N ARG A 131 2.18 -10.17 -3.35
CA ARG A 131 1.34 -11.27 -2.86
C ARG A 131 1.52 -11.55 -1.36
N GLY A 132 2.31 -10.72 -0.68
CA GLY A 132 2.62 -10.86 0.74
C GLY A 132 1.44 -10.55 1.65
N PRO A 133 1.56 -10.85 2.95
CA PRO A 133 0.53 -10.52 3.92
C PRO A 133 0.38 -9.00 4.06
N ILE A 134 -0.81 -8.57 4.44
CA ILE A 134 -1.08 -7.18 4.81
C ILE A 134 -1.38 -7.08 6.31
N MET A 135 -1.12 -5.92 6.89
CA MET A 135 -1.53 -5.60 8.25
C MET A 135 -2.35 -4.30 8.23
N VAL A 136 -3.54 -4.38 8.84
CA VAL A 136 -4.42 -3.24 9.10
C VAL A 136 -4.40 -3.01 10.61
N TYR A 137 -3.98 -1.81 11.02
CA TYR A 137 -3.90 -1.49 12.43
C TYR A 137 -5.26 -0.99 12.95
N TYR A 138 -5.62 -1.34 14.18
CA TYR A 138 -6.96 -1.03 14.71
C TYR A 138 -7.20 0.49 14.70
N GLY A 139 -8.34 0.94 14.18
CA GLY A 139 -8.66 2.36 14.09
C GLY A 139 -8.28 3.01 12.76
N GLN A 140 -7.44 2.36 11.94
CA GLN A 140 -7.06 2.85 10.61
C GLN A 140 -8.28 3.04 9.70
N GLU A 141 -9.21 2.08 9.74
CA GLU A 141 -10.39 2.04 8.89
C GLU A 141 -11.49 3.03 9.28
N VAL A 142 -11.36 3.67 10.45
CA VAL A 142 -12.23 4.75 10.93
C VAL A 142 -11.49 6.09 11.00
N GLY A 143 -10.22 6.13 10.62
CA GLY A 143 -9.43 7.35 10.50
C GLY A 143 -8.92 7.89 11.83
N GLU A 144 -8.51 7.03 12.75
CA GLU A 144 -7.99 7.42 14.06
C GLU A 144 -6.72 8.30 13.93
N PRO A 145 -6.77 9.58 14.37
CA PRO A 145 -5.68 10.54 14.14
C PRO A 145 -4.58 10.51 15.22
N ALA A 146 -4.84 9.88 16.37
CA ALA A 146 -3.99 9.97 17.57
C ALA A 146 -3.71 11.42 18.02
N ASP A 147 -4.77 12.24 18.12
CA ASP A 147 -4.72 13.66 18.49
C ASP A 147 -5.28 13.95 19.91
N CYS A 148 -5.47 12.91 20.73
CA CYS A 148 -6.19 12.98 22.01
C CYS A 148 -5.34 13.49 23.20
N GLY A 149 -4.24 14.21 22.94
CA GLY A 149 -3.38 14.80 23.96
C GLY A 149 -1.96 14.21 24.00
N THR A 150 -1.38 14.09 25.19
CA THR A 150 -0.06 13.48 25.39
C THR A 150 -0.25 12.18 26.17
N ALA A 151 0.16 11.05 25.60
CA ALA A 151 0.17 9.77 26.30
C ALA A 151 1.56 9.49 26.87
N GLY A 152 1.63 8.97 28.09
CA GLY A 152 2.87 8.41 28.65
C GLY A 152 4.02 9.39 28.78
N PHE A 153 5.23 8.90 28.48
CA PHE A 153 6.52 9.62 28.48
C PHE A 153 6.64 10.72 27.40
N GLU A 154 5.60 11.55 27.23
CA GLU A 154 5.62 12.77 26.42
C GLU A 154 5.88 12.58 24.92
N LEU A 155 5.08 11.79 24.22
CA LEU A 155 5.19 11.70 22.75
C LEU A 155 3.86 11.99 22.04
N ASP A 156 3.46 13.26 22.05
CA ASP A 156 2.44 13.82 21.15
C ASP A 156 2.99 13.93 19.70
N LYS A 157 3.40 12.77 19.15
CA LYS A 157 4.04 12.61 17.84
C LYS A 157 3.14 11.90 16.81
N GLY A 158 1.83 11.80 17.06
CA GLY A 158 0.88 11.20 16.11
C GLY A 158 0.86 9.66 16.11
N ARG A 159 1.19 9.04 17.25
CA ARG A 159 1.10 7.59 17.49
C ARG A 159 0.14 7.34 18.64
N THR A 160 -0.58 6.22 18.62
CA THR A 160 -1.34 5.75 19.80
C THR A 160 -0.39 4.97 20.69
N THR A 161 -0.25 5.32 21.97
CA THR A 161 0.65 4.61 22.90
C THR A 161 0.23 3.15 23.14
N PHE A 162 1.22 2.31 23.43
CA PHE A 162 1.06 0.91 23.82
C PHE A 162 1.10 0.70 25.34
N PHE A 163 1.64 1.66 26.11
CA PHE A 163 1.94 1.50 27.54
C PHE A 163 0.98 2.24 28.48
N ASP A 164 0.16 3.16 27.96
CA ASP A 164 -0.81 3.90 28.77
C ASP A 164 -2.22 3.85 28.17
N PHE A 165 -3.21 4.07 29.02
CA PHE A 165 -4.62 4.13 28.67
C PHE A 165 -4.89 5.27 27.68
N TRP A 166 -4.72 5.01 26.38
CA TRP A 166 -5.08 5.92 25.30
C TRP A 166 -6.54 5.70 24.90
N SER A 167 -7.33 6.77 24.84
CA SER A 167 -8.61 6.69 24.17
C SER A 167 -8.39 6.66 22.66
N VAL A 168 -9.19 5.85 21.97
CA VAL A 168 -9.17 5.70 20.50
C VAL A 168 -10.55 6.17 20.03
N PRO A 169 -10.84 7.49 20.05
CA PRO A 169 -12.22 7.98 20.02
C PRO A 169 -12.95 7.63 18.73
N GLU A 170 -12.24 7.58 17.61
CA GLU A 170 -12.84 7.23 16.32
C GLU A 170 -13.21 5.74 16.29
N LEU A 171 -12.40 4.88 16.93
CA LEU A 171 -12.78 3.48 17.12
C LEU A 171 -13.93 3.32 18.12
N GLN A 172 -13.99 4.12 19.18
CA GLN A 172 -15.10 4.09 20.15
C GLN A 172 -16.44 4.44 19.50
N LYS A 173 -16.46 5.37 18.54
CA LYS A 173 -17.65 5.65 17.71
C LYS A 173 -18.12 4.44 16.91
N TRP A 174 -17.19 3.59 16.46
CA TRP A 174 -17.53 2.33 15.80
C TRP A 174 -18.05 1.27 16.77
N ILE A 175 -17.41 1.14 17.94
CA ILE A 175 -17.82 0.23 19.02
C ILE A 175 -19.25 0.55 19.48
N ASN A 176 -19.62 1.84 19.51
CA ASN A 176 -20.99 2.31 19.78
C ASN A 176 -21.62 1.63 21.02
N GLY A 177 -20.90 1.66 22.15
CA GLY A 177 -21.35 1.01 23.39
C GLY A 177 -21.42 -0.52 23.33
N GLY A 178 -20.56 -1.15 22.53
CA GLY A 178 -20.47 -2.62 22.40
C GLY A 178 -21.36 -3.21 21.30
N LYS A 179 -22.01 -2.38 20.48
CA LYS A 179 -22.82 -2.83 19.33
C LYS A 179 -21.97 -3.17 18.10
N TYR A 180 -20.79 -2.57 17.97
CA TYR A 180 -19.87 -2.77 16.84
C TYR A 180 -20.50 -2.53 15.46
N ASP A 181 -21.49 -1.63 15.40
CA ASP A 181 -22.34 -1.37 14.23
C ASP A 181 -21.96 -0.09 13.47
N GLY A 182 -21.00 0.70 13.98
CA GLY A 182 -20.66 1.98 13.35
C GLY A 182 -21.71 3.07 13.51
N GLY A 183 -22.69 2.91 14.43
CA GLY A 183 -23.78 3.87 14.62
C GLY A 183 -23.30 5.27 14.96
N GLY A 184 -22.17 5.40 15.69
CA GLY A 184 -21.56 6.67 16.05
C GLY A 184 -20.61 7.28 15.01
N LEU A 185 -20.36 6.60 13.88
CA LEU A 185 -19.44 7.08 12.85
C LEU A 185 -20.08 8.17 11.97
N SER A 186 -19.27 9.16 11.57
CA SER A 186 -19.65 10.14 10.56
C SER A 186 -19.88 9.48 9.19
N PRO A 187 -20.58 10.14 8.25
CA PRO A 187 -20.69 9.66 6.87
C PRO A 187 -19.33 9.38 6.21
N GLU A 188 -18.35 10.25 6.41
CA GLU A 188 -17.00 10.13 5.84
C GLU A 188 -16.25 8.93 6.42
N GLN A 189 -16.41 8.65 7.71
CA GLN A 189 -15.83 7.48 8.36
C GLN A 189 -16.49 6.19 7.90
N LYS A 190 -17.82 6.19 7.71
CA LYS A 190 -18.54 5.06 7.13
C LYS A 190 -18.07 4.79 5.69
N ASP A 191 -17.85 5.84 4.91
CA ASP A 191 -17.32 5.73 3.55
C ASP A 191 -15.87 5.21 3.55
N LEU A 192 -15.00 5.71 4.44
CA LEU A 192 -13.63 5.19 4.61
C LEU A 192 -13.62 3.71 4.98
N ARG A 193 -14.44 3.31 5.95
CA ARG A 193 -14.55 1.91 6.36
C ARG A 193 -15.10 1.04 5.23
N SER A 194 -16.05 1.55 4.44
CA SER A 194 -16.55 0.89 3.24
C SER A 194 -15.46 0.70 2.20
N PHE A 195 -14.62 1.72 1.97
CA PHE A 195 -13.44 1.64 1.10
C PHE A 195 -12.47 0.55 1.55
N TYR A 196 -12.06 0.54 2.82
CA TYR A 196 -11.16 -0.51 3.36
C TYR A 196 -11.77 -1.90 3.23
N GLY A 197 -13.07 -2.04 3.48
CA GLY A 197 -13.77 -3.31 3.28
C GLY A 197 -13.78 -3.77 1.83
N GLN A 198 -13.86 -2.86 0.85
CA GLN A 198 -13.77 -3.20 -0.57
C GLN A 198 -12.32 -3.54 -0.95
N LEU A 199 -11.36 -2.76 -0.50
CA LEU A 199 -9.94 -2.99 -0.72
C LEU A 199 -9.52 -4.38 -0.20
N ILE A 200 -9.81 -4.73 1.04
CA ILE A 200 -9.44 -6.04 1.60
C ILE A 200 -10.12 -7.20 0.84
N ARG A 201 -11.36 -7.01 0.39
CA ARG A 201 -12.06 -8.02 -0.43
C ARG A 201 -11.43 -8.16 -1.81
N SER A 202 -11.02 -7.06 -2.44
CA SER A 202 -10.43 -7.07 -3.78
C SER A 202 -9.12 -7.83 -3.80
N LEU A 203 -8.34 -7.83 -2.71
CA LEU A 203 -7.07 -8.59 -2.59
C LEU A 203 -7.24 -10.11 -2.78
N ARG A 204 -8.46 -10.66 -2.70
CA ARG A 204 -8.74 -12.07 -3.03
C ARG A 204 -8.76 -12.35 -4.53
N HIS A 205 -8.76 -11.32 -5.37
CA HIS A 205 -8.71 -11.46 -6.81
C HIS A 205 -7.42 -12.18 -7.22
N PRO A 206 -7.43 -13.16 -8.16
CA PRO A 206 -6.25 -13.95 -8.49
C PRO A 206 -5.03 -13.12 -8.85
N ALA A 207 -5.23 -12.03 -9.60
CA ALA A 207 -4.16 -11.09 -9.95
C ALA A 207 -3.48 -10.48 -8.73
N LEU A 208 -4.22 -10.15 -7.67
CA LEU A 208 -3.71 -9.52 -6.44
C LEU A 208 -3.17 -10.57 -5.45
N ALA A 209 -3.84 -11.71 -5.35
CA ALA A 209 -3.47 -12.78 -4.42
C ALA A 209 -2.23 -13.57 -4.88
N GLN A 210 -2.03 -13.73 -6.19
CA GLN A 210 -1.00 -14.62 -6.76
C GLN A 210 -0.24 -14.00 -7.94
N GLY A 211 -0.71 -12.88 -8.48
CA GLY A 211 -0.13 -12.30 -9.67
C GLY A 211 1.20 -11.58 -9.44
N ASN A 212 1.97 -11.48 -10.51
CA ASN A 212 3.22 -10.74 -10.55
C ASN A 212 2.96 -9.23 -10.55
N PHE A 213 3.92 -8.48 -10.03
CA PHE A 213 3.91 -7.02 -10.02
C PHE A 213 4.64 -6.45 -11.24
N TYR A 214 4.01 -5.49 -11.92
CA TYR A 214 4.58 -4.78 -13.05
C TYR A 214 4.45 -3.26 -12.84
N PRO A 215 5.57 -2.54 -12.66
CA PRO A 215 5.53 -1.09 -12.50
C PRO A 215 5.18 -0.40 -13.82
N LEU A 216 4.37 0.66 -13.78
CA LEU A 216 3.91 1.37 -14.99
C LEU A 216 4.39 2.83 -15.06
N ASN A 217 4.81 3.42 -13.94
CA ASN A 217 5.40 4.76 -13.92
C ASN A 217 6.62 4.90 -14.87
N PRO A 218 7.56 3.93 -14.99
CA PRO A 218 8.71 4.08 -15.87
C PRO A 218 8.35 4.30 -17.34
N ALA A 219 7.32 3.61 -17.84
CA ALA A 219 6.83 3.77 -19.21
C ALA A 219 6.12 5.11 -19.45
N ASN A 220 5.75 5.83 -18.38
CA ASN A 220 4.96 7.05 -18.44
C ASN A 220 5.70 8.31 -17.97
N ARG A 221 7.00 8.21 -17.62
CA ARG A 221 7.79 9.35 -17.13
C ARG A 221 7.82 10.53 -18.12
N GLU A 222 7.92 10.24 -19.40
CA GLU A 222 7.89 11.23 -20.48
C GLU A 222 6.50 11.48 -21.06
N ASN A 223 5.46 10.81 -20.55
CA ASN A 223 4.09 10.96 -21.04
C ASN A 223 3.45 12.22 -20.43
N PRO A 224 3.24 13.32 -21.18
CA PRO A 224 2.73 14.57 -20.63
C PRO A 224 1.30 14.44 -20.07
N ASN A 225 0.55 13.43 -20.52
CA ASN A 225 -0.81 13.16 -20.08
C ASN A 225 -0.86 12.20 -18.87
N TYR A 226 0.26 11.87 -18.24
CA TYR A 226 0.29 10.99 -17.07
C TYR A 226 0.35 11.80 -15.77
N GLY A 227 -0.74 12.52 -15.48
CA GLY A 227 -0.97 13.18 -14.19
C GLY A 227 -0.04 14.35 -13.86
N ARG A 228 0.43 15.12 -14.85
CA ARG A 228 1.20 16.34 -14.61
C ARG A 228 0.32 17.42 -13.97
N ILE A 229 0.69 17.85 -12.77
CA ILE A 229 0.05 18.95 -12.03
C ILE A 229 1.16 19.95 -11.64
N ASP A 230 0.86 21.25 -11.62
CA ASP A 230 1.76 22.31 -11.15
C ASP A 230 3.15 22.36 -11.80
N ARG A 231 3.24 22.07 -13.10
CA ARG A 231 4.50 21.99 -13.87
C ARG A 231 5.49 20.94 -13.34
N LYS A 232 5.06 20.06 -12.44
CA LYS A 232 5.84 18.90 -12.02
C LYS A 232 5.90 17.86 -13.15
N GLU A 233 6.88 16.98 -13.05
CA GLU A 233 7.06 15.86 -13.98
C GLU A 233 5.87 14.88 -13.92
N SER A 234 5.72 14.06 -14.97
CA SER A 234 4.69 13.03 -14.99
C SER A 234 4.93 12.01 -13.89
N GLY A 235 3.85 11.50 -13.30
CA GLY A 235 3.96 10.52 -12.22
C GLY A 235 4.48 11.10 -10.90
N HIS A 236 4.53 12.43 -10.74
CA HIS A 236 4.87 13.01 -9.44
C HIS A 236 3.85 12.65 -8.36
N TRP A 237 2.55 12.76 -8.70
CA TRP A 237 1.43 12.46 -7.80
C TRP A 237 0.59 11.24 -8.24
N LEU A 238 0.79 10.76 -9.47
CA LEU A 238 0.08 9.60 -10.01
C LEU A 238 0.99 8.38 -9.94
N TYR A 239 0.55 7.35 -9.22
CA TYR A 239 1.21 6.06 -9.20
C TYR A 239 0.32 4.99 -9.81
N SER A 240 0.91 4.12 -10.63
CA SER A 240 0.20 2.96 -11.15
C SER A 240 1.11 1.76 -11.35
N PHE A 241 0.50 0.59 -11.20
CA PHE A 241 1.12 -0.70 -11.45
C PHE A 241 0.06 -1.70 -11.89
N LEU A 242 0.49 -2.73 -12.60
CA LEU A 242 -0.35 -3.86 -12.94
C LEU A 242 -0.01 -5.04 -12.03
N ARG A 243 -1.04 -5.74 -11.57
CA ARG A 243 -0.93 -7.08 -11.02
C ARG A 243 -1.50 -8.06 -12.04
N HIS A 244 -0.75 -9.09 -12.40
CA HIS A 244 -1.18 -10.07 -13.41
C HIS A 244 -0.84 -11.49 -12.99
N ASP A 245 -1.86 -12.35 -12.94
CA ASP A 245 -1.71 -13.77 -12.75
C ASP A 245 -1.67 -14.48 -14.12
N PRO A 246 -0.51 -15.03 -14.52
CA PRO A 246 -0.37 -15.71 -15.82
C PRO A 246 -1.11 -17.04 -15.88
N VAL A 247 -1.42 -17.67 -14.73
CA VAL A 247 -2.13 -18.95 -14.67
C VAL A 247 -3.63 -18.72 -14.84
N ALA A 248 -4.23 -17.84 -14.02
CA ALA A 248 -5.64 -17.52 -14.15
C ALA A 248 -5.94 -16.58 -15.33
N LYS A 249 -4.91 -15.97 -15.94
CA LYS A 249 -5.01 -14.94 -16.98
C LYS A 249 -5.90 -13.78 -16.53
N LYS A 250 -5.65 -13.32 -15.29
CA LYS A 250 -6.40 -12.24 -14.65
C LYS A 250 -5.46 -11.09 -14.36
N SER A 251 -5.95 -9.88 -14.59
CA SER A 251 -5.14 -8.67 -14.46
C SER A 251 -5.92 -7.60 -13.70
N VAL A 252 -5.26 -6.91 -12.77
CA VAL A 252 -5.80 -5.73 -12.10
C VAL A 252 -4.85 -4.58 -12.32
N LEU A 253 -5.36 -3.50 -12.90
CA LEU A 253 -4.64 -2.23 -13.00
C LEU A 253 -4.96 -1.39 -11.76
N VAL A 254 -3.92 -1.08 -11.00
CA VAL A 254 -4.01 -0.21 -9.83
C VAL A 254 -3.57 1.20 -10.23
N VAL A 255 -4.39 2.19 -9.93
CA VAL A 255 -4.04 3.61 -10.07
C VAL A 255 -4.36 4.37 -8.78
N ALA A 256 -3.50 5.30 -8.39
CA ALA A 256 -3.68 6.10 -7.19
C ALA A 256 -3.28 7.56 -7.44
N ASN A 257 -4.19 8.48 -7.10
CA ASN A 257 -3.92 9.91 -7.04
C ASN A 257 -3.51 10.27 -5.61
N LEU A 258 -2.23 10.58 -5.43
CA LEU A 258 -1.64 11.03 -4.15
C LEU A 258 -1.78 12.54 -3.93
N HIS A 259 -2.25 13.31 -4.93
CA HIS A 259 -2.40 14.75 -4.79
C HIS A 259 -3.41 15.07 -3.68
N PRO A 260 -3.07 15.94 -2.72
CA PRO A 260 -3.95 16.22 -1.59
C PRO A 260 -5.17 17.08 -1.94
N LYS A 261 -5.11 17.82 -3.06
CA LYS A 261 -6.11 18.86 -3.39
C LYS A 261 -6.73 18.76 -4.78
N ASP A 262 -6.03 18.17 -5.75
CA ASP A 262 -6.37 18.34 -7.16
C ASP A 262 -6.78 17.00 -7.75
N THR A 263 -7.86 17.03 -8.52
CA THR A 263 -8.34 15.91 -9.32
C THR A 263 -7.40 15.75 -10.52
N ILE A 264 -6.88 14.55 -10.73
CA ILE A 264 -6.18 14.22 -11.97
C ILE A 264 -7.24 13.90 -13.03
N THR A 265 -7.30 14.72 -14.08
CA THR A 265 -8.28 14.58 -15.17
C THR A 265 -7.58 14.21 -16.47
N LYS A 266 -8.30 13.52 -17.37
CA LYS A 266 -7.82 13.14 -18.71
C LYS A 266 -6.45 12.44 -18.71
N ALA A 267 -6.14 11.70 -17.66
CA ALA A 267 -4.87 11.01 -17.58
C ALA A 267 -4.85 9.84 -18.55
N ALA A 268 -3.77 9.72 -19.33
CA ALA A 268 -3.56 8.61 -20.24
C ALA A 268 -2.41 7.73 -19.73
N LEU A 269 -2.67 6.44 -19.55
CA LEU A 269 -1.73 5.48 -18.97
C LEU A 269 -1.31 4.47 -20.03
N LYS A 270 -0.03 4.50 -20.39
CA LYS A 270 0.58 3.56 -21.33
C LYS A 270 1.13 2.35 -20.61
N LEU A 271 1.10 1.20 -21.27
CA LEU A 271 1.79 -0.01 -20.82
C LEU A 271 3.13 -0.15 -21.54
N SER A 272 4.09 -0.81 -20.88
CA SER A 272 5.29 -1.28 -21.59
C SER A 272 4.92 -2.38 -22.58
N GLY A 273 5.76 -2.61 -23.59
CA GLY A 273 5.52 -3.69 -24.57
C GLY A 273 5.42 -5.07 -23.93
N GLU A 274 6.21 -5.32 -22.88
CA GLU A 274 6.15 -6.55 -22.09
C GLU A 274 4.78 -6.73 -21.41
N VAL A 275 4.32 -5.70 -20.70
CA VAL A 275 3.05 -5.75 -19.96
C VAL A 275 1.87 -5.85 -20.93
N ALA A 276 1.88 -5.07 -22.02
CA ALA A 276 0.85 -5.15 -23.05
C ALA A 276 0.77 -6.56 -23.65
N SER A 277 1.91 -7.20 -23.93
CA SER A 277 1.96 -8.56 -24.46
C SER A 277 1.45 -9.60 -23.46
N ALA A 278 1.69 -9.42 -22.16
CA ALA A 278 1.24 -10.34 -21.12
C ALA A 278 -0.29 -10.39 -20.97
N ILE A 279 -0.98 -9.27 -21.24
CA ILE A 279 -2.43 -9.16 -21.02
C ILE A 279 -3.26 -9.16 -22.31
N THR A 280 -2.62 -9.16 -23.48
CA THR A 280 -3.32 -9.08 -24.78
C THR A 280 -3.49 -10.47 -25.39
N PRO A 281 -4.73 -10.98 -25.55
CA PRO A 281 -4.96 -12.24 -26.23
C PRO A 281 -4.77 -12.14 -27.75
N SER A 282 -5.14 -10.98 -28.33
CA SER A 282 -5.05 -10.67 -29.77
C SER A 282 -5.01 -9.15 -29.99
N PRO A 283 -4.29 -8.64 -31.02
CA PRO A 283 -4.15 -7.20 -31.31
C PRO A 283 -5.47 -6.44 -31.54
N ASP A 284 -6.51 -7.12 -32.01
CA ASP A 284 -7.82 -6.52 -32.30
C ASP A 284 -8.77 -6.50 -31.08
N THR A 285 -8.32 -7.04 -29.95
CA THR A 285 -9.12 -7.08 -28.71
C THR A 285 -9.24 -5.68 -28.12
N ILE A 286 -10.40 -5.38 -27.53
CA ILE A 286 -10.56 -4.21 -26.67
C ILE A 286 -10.45 -4.69 -25.23
N ILE A 287 -9.46 -4.18 -24.50
CA ILE A 287 -9.31 -4.47 -23.08
C ILE A 287 -10.17 -3.49 -22.31
N SER A 288 -11.03 -4.01 -21.45
CA SER A 288 -11.92 -3.22 -20.60
C SER A 288 -11.63 -3.44 -19.13
N GLY A 289 -11.79 -2.42 -18.30
CA GLY A 289 -11.55 -2.48 -16.86
C GLY A 289 -12.75 -1.98 -16.08
N THR A 290 -13.11 -2.64 -14.99
CA THR A 290 -14.15 -2.15 -14.04
C THR A 290 -13.54 -1.98 -12.66
N ASP A 291 -13.79 -0.82 -12.03
CA ASP A 291 -13.27 -0.52 -10.70
C ASP A 291 -13.87 -1.41 -9.60
N LEU A 292 -13.02 -2.03 -8.80
CA LEU A 292 -13.36 -2.91 -7.69
C LEU A 292 -13.54 -2.17 -6.36
N LEU A 293 -13.15 -0.90 -6.26
CA LEU A 293 -13.17 -0.13 -5.00
C LEU A 293 -14.38 0.81 -4.86
N SER A 294 -15.13 1.00 -5.95
CA SER A 294 -16.31 1.85 -6.01
C SER A 294 -17.57 1.10 -5.56
N LYS A 295 -18.30 1.67 -4.60
CA LYS A 295 -19.46 1.02 -3.97
C LYS A 295 -20.72 1.03 -4.83
N ASP A 296 -21.04 2.18 -5.44
CA ASP A 296 -22.35 2.40 -6.07
C ASP A 296 -22.27 2.33 -7.59
N THR A 297 -21.40 3.15 -8.19
CA THR A 297 -21.23 3.22 -9.65
C THR A 297 -19.77 3.04 -10.01
N PRO A 298 -19.35 1.79 -10.32
CA PRO A 298 -17.97 1.52 -10.73
C PRO A 298 -17.58 2.33 -11.96
N SER A 299 -16.47 3.06 -11.83
CA SER A 299 -15.83 3.64 -13.01
C SER A 299 -15.30 2.52 -13.91
N SER A 300 -15.18 2.81 -15.21
CA SER A 300 -14.64 1.86 -16.18
C SER A 300 -13.65 2.52 -17.11
N ILE A 301 -12.76 1.70 -17.65
CA ILE A 301 -11.76 2.08 -18.65
C ILE A 301 -11.84 1.12 -19.83
N SER A 302 -11.41 1.57 -20.99
CA SER A 302 -11.34 0.74 -22.19
C SER A 302 -10.23 1.22 -23.11
N CYS A 303 -9.50 0.30 -23.71
CA CYS A 303 -8.43 0.60 -24.67
C CYS A 303 -8.30 -0.55 -25.69
N PRO A 304 -8.27 -0.27 -27.00
CA PRO A 304 -7.85 -1.27 -27.99
C PRO A 304 -6.45 -1.77 -27.69
N ALA A 305 -6.20 -3.08 -27.83
CA ALA A 305 -4.93 -3.69 -27.46
C ALA A 305 -3.74 -3.11 -28.25
N LYS A 306 -3.95 -2.79 -29.53
CA LYS A 306 -2.98 -2.08 -30.40
C LYS A 306 -2.55 -0.70 -29.87
N ASP A 307 -3.35 -0.09 -29.00
CA ASP A 307 -3.16 1.27 -28.51
C ASP A 307 -2.54 1.32 -27.11
N LEU A 308 -2.41 0.17 -26.42
CA LEU A 308 -1.91 0.08 -25.04
C LEU A 308 -0.53 0.69 -24.83
N THR A 309 0.36 0.59 -25.82
CA THR A 309 1.73 1.12 -25.76
C THR A 309 1.85 2.54 -26.33
N SER A 310 0.80 3.06 -26.98
CA SER A 310 0.82 4.35 -27.69
C SER A 310 -0.02 5.40 -26.95
N SER A 311 -1.35 5.38 -27.09
CA SER A 311 -2.27 6.28 -26.39
C SER A 311 -2.64 5.77 -25.01
N GLY A 312 -2.69 4.45 -24.83
CA GLY A 312 -2.94 3.80 -23.55
C GLY A 312 -4.39 3.91 -23.05
N PHE A 313 -4.62 3.54 -21.80
CA PHE A 313 -5.92 3.70 -21.15
C PHE A 313 -6.18 5.16 -20.82
N LEU A 314 -7.32 5.69 -21.25
CA LEU A 314 -7.84 6.94 -20.71
C LEU A 314 -8.48 6.64 -19.35
N LEU A 315 -7.87 7.18 -18.29
CA LEU A 315 -8.37 7.03 -16.93
C LEU A 315 -9.57 7.97 -16.69
N PRO A 316 -10.53 7.55 -15.85
CA PRO A 316 -11.56 8.47 -15.37
C PRO A 316 -10.91 9.58 -14.54
N ASP A 317 -11.67 10.63 -14.22
CA ASP A 317 -11.23 11.63 -13.27
C ASP A 317 -10.94 10.97 -11.92
N LEU A 318 -9.71 11.15 -11.42
CA LEU A 318 -9.25 10.59 -10.15
C LEU A 318 -9.28 11.69 -9.09
N PRO A 319 -10.25 11.70 -8.16
CA PRO A 319 -10.34 12.71 -7.11
C PRO A 319 -9.06 12.79 -6.26
N PRO A 320 -8.85 13.88 -5.50
CA PRO A 320 -7.73 13.98 -4.57
C PRO A 320 -7.74 12.82 -3.57
N LEU A 321 -6.57 12.29 -3.25
CA LEU A 321 -6.39 11.19 -2.29
C LEU A 321 -7.32 10.00 -2.57
N SER A 322 -7.28 9.51 -3.80
CA SER A 322 -8.13 8.40 -4.26
C SER A 322 -7.32 7.29 -4.92
N ALA A 323 -7.92 6.11 -5.02
CA ALA A 323 -7.36 4.98 -5.76
C ALA A 323 -8.49 4.16 -6.40
N ALA A 324 -8.16 3.48 -7.49
CA ALA A 324 -9.04 2.59 -8.21
C ALA A 324 -8.30 1.30 -8.59
N TYR A 325 -9.00 0.17 -8.52
CA TYR A 325 -8.49 -1.14 -8.92
C TYR A 325 -9.35 -1.64 -10.08
N PHE A 326 -8.86 -1.52 -11.31
CA PHE A 326 -9.61 -1.96 -12.49
C PHE A 326 -9.34 -3.44 -12.77
N ASP A 327 -10.34 -4.30 -12.61
CA ASP A 327 -10.32 -5.69 -13.09
C ASP A 327 -10.39 -5.69 -14.62
N LEU A 328 -9.28 -6.04 -15.27
CA LEU A 328 -9.14 -6.02 -16.72
C LEU A 328 -9.64 -7.32 -17.35
N LYS A 329 -10.38 -7.19 -18.45
CA LYS A 329 -10.97 -8.26 -19.24
C LYS A 329 -10.74 -8.04 -20.73
#